data_AF-A0A8T2JCX3-F1
#
_entry.id   AF-A0A8T2JCX3-F1
#
_cell.length_a   1.000
_cell.length_b   1.000
_cell.length_c   1.000
_cell.angle_alpha   90.00
_cell.angle_beta   90.00
_cell.angle_gamma   90.00
#
_symmetry.space_group_name_H-M   'P 1'
#
loop_
_entity.id
_entity.type
_entity.pdbx_description
1 polymer ?
#
loop_
_entity_poly.entity_id
_entity_poly.type
_entity_poly.pdbx_seq_one_letter_code
_entity_poly.pdbx_strand_id
1 'polypeptide(L)'
;MIASGSWKEKKFKSYNFNALGVMPECGHLHPLMKVRTQFRQIFLEMGFTEMPTNNFIESSFWNFDALFQPQQHPARDQHDTFFLQDPAIATEFPMDYLERVKKVHSEGGYGSQGYKYDWSILEAQKNILRTHTTAVSARMLYKLAQQKEFTPVKYFSIDRVFRNETLDATHLAEFHQIEGVMADRGLTLGHLMGVLKEFFHKLGITKLRFKPAYNPYTEPSMEVFSYHEGGCSAYRGTFNPSTYQVGSKTLFAHKADT
;
A
#
# COMPACT_ATOMS: atom_id res chain seq x y z
N MET A 1 47.41 42.09 -0.62
CA MET A 1 47.51 42.03 0.86
C MET A 1 48.43 40.90 1.30
N ILE A 2 48.14 39.64 0.97
CA ILE A 2 49.02 38.51 1.35
C ILE A 2 50.42 38.65 0.71
N ALA A 3 50.50 38.82 -0.61
CA ALA A 3 51.77 38.97 -1.31
C ALA A 3 52.54 40.29 -1.01
N SER A 4 51.82 41.35 -0.64
CA SER A 4 52.38 42.69 -0.41
C SER A 4 52.65 43.03 1.06
N GLY A 5 52.37 42.12 2.00
CA GLY A 5 52.52 42.34 3.45
C GLY A 5 51.57 43.39 4.08
N SER A 6 50.80 44.10 3.26
CA SER A 6 49.97 45.26 3.64
C SER A 6 48.77 44.94 4.56
N TRP A 7 48.68 43.72 5.10
CA TRP A 7 47.68 43.31 6.09
C TRP A 7 48.09 43.63 7.53
N LYS A 8 49.40 43.73 7.81
CA LYS A 8 49.93 43.98 9.16
C LYS A 8 49.59 45.37 9.69
N GLU A 9 49.42 46.33 8.79
CA GLU A 9 49.19 47.74 9.13
C GLU A 9 47.71 48.14 9.08
N LYS A 10 46.81 47.24 8.65
CA LYS A 10 45.38 47.53 8.51
C LYS A 10 44.56 46.94 9.66
N LYS A 11 43.60 47.72 10.18
CA LYS A 11 42.61 47.24 11.16
C LYS A 11 41.41 46.62 10.43
N PHE A 12 41.17 45.34 10.66
CA PHE A 12 40.02 44.64 10.07
C PHE A 12 38.80 44.73 10.99
N LYS A 13 37.61 44.83 10.41
CA LYS A 13 36.35 44.67 11.14
C LYS A 13 36.29 43.25 11.68
N SER A 14 35.91 43.08 12.95
CA SER A 14 35.72 41.75 13.54
C SER A 14 34.60 41.00 12.81
N TYR A 15 34.81 39.72 12.57
CA TYR A 15 33.79 38.85 11.98
C TYR A 15 32.65 38.65 12.99
N ASN A 16 31.41 38.73 12.53
CA ASN A 16 30.25 38.49 13.39
C ASN A 16 29.96 36.99 13.48
N PHE A 17 30.47 36.34 14.53
CA PHE A 17 30.23 34.91 14.80
C PHE A 17 28.78 34.60 15.20
N ASN A 18 27.95 35.60 15.47
CA ASN A 18 26.53 35.42 15.79
C ASN A 18 25.64 35.39 14.54
N ALA A 19 26.21 35.54 13.34
CA ALA A 19 25.46 35.41 12.09
C ALA A 19 25.40 33.95 11.63
N LEU A 20 24.29 33.53 11.03
CA LEU A 20 24.08 32.16 10.53
C LEU A 20 25.01 31.77 9.36
N GLY A 21 25.76 32.73 8.81
CA GLY A 21 26.60 32.52 7.63
C GLY A 21 25.81 32.43 6.34
N VAL A 22 26.50 32.06 5.26
CA VAL A 22 25.88 31.84 3.95
C VAL A 22 25.68 30.34 3.79
N MET A 23 24.44 29.90 3.56
CA MET A 23 24.15 28.50 3.30
C MET A 23 24.74 28.10 1.93
N PRO A 24 25.52 27.01 1.86
CA PRO A 24 26.04 26.54 0.59
C PRO A 24 24.91 26.01 -0.30
N GLU A 25 25.04 26.19 -1.61
CA GLU A 25 24.12 25.57 -2.57
C GLU A 25 24.32 24.04 -2.56
N CYS A 26 23.24 23.29 -2.34
CA CYS A 26 23.26 21.84 -2.31
C CYS A 26 22.01 21.24 -2.97
N GLY A 27 22.10 19.98 -3.39
CA GLY A 27 20.96 19.23 -3.91
C GLY A 27 19.98 18.86 -2.81
N HIS A 28 18.69 18.92 -3.10
CA HIS A 28 17.62 18.60 -2.16
C HIS A 28 16.81 17.40 -2.67
N LEU A 29 16.62 16.39 -1.82
CA LEU A 29 15.68 15.31 -2.07
C LEU A 29 14.29 15.72 -1.61
N HIS A 30 13.28 15.41 -2.45
CA HIS A 30 11.89 15.63 -2.10
C HIS A 30 11.55 14.93 -0.76
N PRO A 31 10.94 15.62 0.23
CA PRO A 31 10.67 15.05 1.55
C PRO A 31 9.91 13.71 1.53
N LEU A 32 8.89 13.61 0.67
CA LEU A 32 8.15 12.34 0.47
C LEU A 32 9.06 11.19 0.05
N MET A 33 10.07 11.45 -0.79
CA MET A 33 11.00 10.42 -1.26
C MET A 33 11.98 10.01 -0.16
N LYS A 34 12.36 10.92 0.75
CA LYS A 34 13.12 10.58 1.95
C LYS A 34 12.33 9.62 2.84
N VAL A 35 11.05 9.94 3.10
CA VAL A 35 10.14 9.08 3.87
C VAL A 35 9.93 7.74 3.18
N ARG A 36 9.68 7.71 1.87
CA ARG A 36 9.59 6.47 1.07
C ARG A 36 10.82 5.59 1.24
N THR A 37 12.00 6.19 1.24
CA THR A 37 13.28 5.49 1.40
C THR A 37 13.40 4.87 2.79
N GLN A 38 12.97 5.59 3.84
CA GLN A 38 12.93 5.08 5.20
C GLN A 38 11.97 3.88 5.33
N PHE A 39 10.74 3.99 4.81
CA PHE A 39 9.78 2.88 4.83
C PHE A 39 10.30 1.64 4.09
N ARG A 40 10.88 1.85 2.90
CA ARG A 40 11.51 0.78 2.12
C ARG A 40 12.60 0.07 2.92
N GLN A 41 13.45 0.83 3.61
CA GLN A 41 14.52 0.29 4.44
C GLN A 41 13.97 -0.59 5.59
N ILE A 42 12.90 -0.15 6.26
CA ILE A 42 12.27 -0.93 7.34
C ILE A 42 11.76 -2.28 6.84
N PHE A 43 11.10 -2.32 5.68
CA PHE A 43 10.64 -3.58 5.09
C PHE A 43 11.81 -4.53 4.75
N LEU A 44 12.87 -3.99 4.16
CA LEU A 44 14.07 -4.78 3.83
C LEU A 44 14.72 -5.38 5.08
N GLU A 45 14.83 -4.60 6.17
CA GLU A 45 15.34 -5.08 7.46
C GLU A 45 14.48 -6.18 8.08
N MET A 46 13.17 -6.14 7.84
CA MET A 46 12.21 -7.17 8.30
C MET A 46 12.19 -8.42 7.40
N GLY A 47 13.03 -8.46 6.36
CA GLY A 47 13.15 -9.56 5.42
C GLY A 47 12.04 -9.60 4.36
N PHE A 48 11.40 -8.47 4.08
CA PHE A 48 10.43 -8.37 2.99
C PHE A 48 11.14 -8.09 1.65
N THR A 49 10.61 -8.68 0.57
CA THR A 49 11.08 -8.48 -0.80
C THR A 49 10.19 -7.49 -1.54
N GLU A 50 10.77 -6.55 -2.28
CA GLU A 50 10.03 -5.51 -3.00
C GLU A 50 9.33 -6.10 -4.24
N MET A 51 8.02 -5.89 -4.37
CA MET A 51 7.23 -6.32 -5.52
C MET A 51 7.35 -5.32 -6.67
N PRO A 52 7.41 -5.79 -7.93
CA PRO A 52 7.35 -4.90 -9.09
C PRO A 52 5.93 -4.31 -9.21
N THR A 53 5.83 -2.98 -9.17
CA THR A 53 4.56 -2.25 -9.24
C THR A 53 4.41 -1.43 -10.53
N ASN A 54 5.25 -1.71 -11.54
CA ASN A 54 5.43 -1.00 -12.81
C ASN A 54 4.23 -1.07 -13.76
N ASN A 55 3.02 -0.87 -13.22
CA ASN A 55 1.78 -0.85 -13.95
C ASN A 55 0.77 0.05 -13.22
N PHE A 56 0.48 1.22 -13.82
CA PHE A 56 -0.59 2.11 -13.33
C PHE A 56 -1.96 1.71 -13.86
N ILE A 57 -2.01 1.05 -15.02
CA ILE A 57 -3.25 0.62 -15.67
C ILE A 57 -3.52 -0.82 -15.26
N GLU A 58 -4.55 -1.05 -14.46
CA GLU A 58 -4.90 -2.40 -14.02
C GLU A 58 -6.24 -2.80 -14.64
N SER A 59 -6.40 -4.08 -14.97
CA SER A 59 -7.72 -4.60 -15.34
C SER A 59 -8.61 -4.65 -14.09
N SER A 60 -9.90 -4.37 -14.25
CA SER A 60 -10.91 -4.55 -13.20
C SER A 60 -10.87 -5.95 -12.57
N PHE A 61 -10.52 -6.98 -13.35
CA PHE A 61 -10.29 -8.32 -12.86
C PHE A 61 -9.24 -8.38 -11.73
N TRP A 62 -8.00 -7.95 -12.00
CA TRP A 62 -6.92 -7.99 -11.01
C TRP A 62 -7.09 -7.00 -9.87
N ASN A 63 -7.70 -5.84 -10.15
CA ASN A 63 -7.92 -4.83 -9.12
C ASN A 63 -9.09 -5.18 -8.19
N PHE A 64 -10.10 -5.92 -8.62
CA PHE A 64 -11.29 -6.18 -7.81
C PHE A 64 -11.69 -7.66 -7.76
N ASP A 65 -11.96 -8.30 -8.90
CA ASP A 65 -12.54 -9.64 -8.94
C ASP A 65 -11.60 -10.71 -8.34
N ALA A 66 -10.30 -10.64 -8.64
CA ALA A 66 -9.28 -11.55 -8.11
C ALA A 66 -9.11 -11.43 -6.58
N LEU A 67 -9.51 -10.30 -6.01
CA LEU A 67 -9.55 -10.05 -4.58
C LEU A 67 -10.88 -10.46 -3.95
N PHE A 68 -11.78 -11.09 -4.69
CA PHE A 68 -13.12 -11.44 -4.22
C PHE A 68 -13.98 -10.22 -3.86
N GLN A 69 -13.74 -9.06 -4.49
CA GLN A 69 -14.63 -7.89 -4.35
C GLN A 69 -15.79 -7.99 -5.36
N PRO A 70 -17.06 -7.92 -4.93
CA PRO A 70 -18.20 -8.12 -5.83
C PRO A 70 -18.32 -7.00 -6.88
N GLN A 71 -18.92 -7.31 -8.03
CA GLN A 71 -19.07 -6.35 -9.13
C GLN A 71 -20.02 -5.20 -8.81
N GLN A 72 -21.00 -5.39 -7.91
CA GLN A 72 -21.90 -4.33 -7.45
C GLN A 72 -21.31 -3.44 -6.35
N HIS A 73 -20.04 -3.63 -5.97
CA HIS A 73 -19.44 -2.87 -4.88
C HIS A 73 -19.31 -1.38 -5.26
N PRO A 74 -19.73 -0.42 -4.40
CA PRO A 74 -19.69 1.02 -4.69
C PRO A 74 -18.33 1.53 -5.17
N ALA A 75 -17.25 1.04 -4.58
CA ALA A 75 -15.88 1.40 -5.01
C ALA A 75 -15.55 1.10 -6.50
N ARG A 76 -16.38 0.33 -7.21
CA ARG A 76 -16.24 0.07 -8.66
C ARG A 76 -17.05 1.06 -9.51
N ASP A 77 -17.74 2.01 -8.90
CA ASP A 77 -18.48 3.05 -9.60
C ASP A 77 -17.51 4.08 -10.21
N GLN A 78 -17.95 4.74 -11.28
CA GLN A 78 -17.22 5.81 -11.96
C GLN A 78 -16.95 7.00 -11.03
N HIS A 79 -17.78 7.17 -10.00
CA HIS A 79 -17.58 8.18 -8.97
C HIS A 79 -16.40 7.89 -8.05
N ASP A 80 -15.90 6.66 -7.96
CA ASP A 80 -14.77 6.28 -7.07
C ASP A 80 -13.53 5.86 -7.86
N THR A 81 -13.69 5.39 -9.10
CA THR A 81 -12.62 4.79 -9.91
C THR A 81 -12.45 5.50 -11.26
N PHE A 82 -11.20 5.78 -11.63
CA PHE A 82 -10.86 6.26 -12.97
C PHE A 82 -10.83 5.11 -13.98
N PHE A 83 -11.83 5.06 -14.86
CA PHE A 83 -11.87 4.16 -15.99
C PHE A 83 -11.10 4.72 -17.19
N LEU A 84 -10.44 3.85 -17.95
CA LEU A 84 -9.76 4.26 -19.17
C LEU A 84 -10.71 4.30 -20.36
N GLN A 85 -10.51 5.32 -21.19
CA GLN A 85 -11.13 5.38 -22.52
C GLN A 85 -10.26 4.66 -23.56
N ASP A 86 -8.93 4.71 -23.43
CA ASP A 86 -7.98 4.01 -24.30
C ASP A 86 -6.70 3.66 -23.52
N PRO A 87 -6.29 2.37 -23.44
CA PRO A 87 -7.05 1.19 -23.83
C PRO A 87 -8.18 0.89 -22.84
N ALA A 88 -9.45 0.91 -23.28
CA ALA A 88 -10.60 0.69 -22.39
C ALA A 88 -10.74 -0.73 -21.85
N ILE A 89 -10.24 -1.73 -22.59
CA ILE A 89 -10.51 -3.15 -22.33
C ILE A 89 -9.17 -3.90 -22.29
N ALA A 90 -8.96 -4.72 -21.27
CA ALA A 90 -7.90 -5.71 -21.22
C ALA A 90 -8.29 -6.98 -21.98
N THR A 91 -7.35 -7.53 -22.73
CA THR A 91 -7.56 -8.69 -23.60
C THR A 91 -6.94 -9.97 -23.05
N GLU A 92 -5.94 -9.86 -22.17
CA GLU A 92 -5.14 -10.99 -21.71
C GLU A 92 -5.44 -11.34 -20.25
N PHE A 93 -5.97 -12.55 -20.03
CA PHE A 93 -6.22 -13.11 -18.70
C PHE A 93 -5.81 -14.58 -18.64
N PRO A 94 -5.38 -15.08 -17.47
CA PRO A 94 -5.29 -16.51 -17.23
C PRO A 94 -6.70 -17.10 -17.19
N MET A 95 -7.15 -17.67 -18.31
CA MET A 95 -8.56 -18.06 -18.50
C MET A 95 -9.03 -19.06 -17.45
N ASP A 96 -8.20 -20.06 -17.12
CA ASP A 96 -8.52 -21.04 -16.08
C ASP A 96 -8.77 -20.39 -14.71
N TYR A 97 -8.01 -19.32 -14.39
CA TYR A 97 -8.18 -18.60 -13.12
C TYR A 97 -9.41 -17.71 -13.17
N LEU A 98 -9.66 -17.05 -14.30
CA LEU A 98 -10.87 -16.24 -14.51
C LEU A 98 -12.14 -17.08 -14.34
N GLU A 99 -12.18 -18.29 -14.91
CA GLU A 99 -13.32 -19.21 -14.76
C GLU A 99 -13.54 -19.64 -13.32
N ARG A 100 -12.46 -19.93 -12.57
CA ARG A 100 -12.56 -20.24 -11.14
C ARG A 100 -13.09 -19.05 -10.34
N VAL A 101 -12.58 -17.85 -10.61
CA VAL A 101 -13.05 -16.62 -9.95
C VAL A 101 -14.53 -16.40 -10.25
N LYS A 102 -14.94 -16.47 -11.52
CA LYS A 102 -16.35 -16.38 -11.95
C LYS A 102 -17.23 -17.34 -11.14
N LYS A 103 -16.88 -18.62 -11.11
CA LYS A 103 -17.65 -19.66 -10.41
C LYS A 103 -17.79 -19.37 -8.92
N VAL A 104 -16.70 -19.03 -8.23
CA VAL A 104 -16.72 -18.77 -6.78
C VAL A 104 -17.49 -17.50 -6.45
N HIS A 105 -17.43 -16.47 -7.30
CA HIS A 105 -18.24 -15.25 -7.14
C HIS A 105 -19.73 -15.51 -7.29
N SER A 106 -20.14 -16.27 -8.31
CA SER A 106 -21.57 -16.49 -8.61
C SER A 106 -22.19 -17.60 -7.77
N GLU A 107 -21.64 -18.81 -7.84
CA GLU A 107 -22.22 -20.04 -7.28
C GLU A 107 -21.63 -20.40 -5.91
N GLY A 108 -20.47 -19.84 -5.57
CA GLY A 108 -19.69 -20.24 -4.41
C GLY A 108 -18.73 -21.39 -4.70
N GLY A 109 -18.00 -21.78 -3.66
CA GLY A 109 -16.91 -22.74 -3.75
C GLY A 109 -15.96 -22.63 -2.56
N TYR A 110 -15.10 -23.64 -2.37
CA TYR A 110 -14.10 -23.66 -1.30
C TYR A 110 -14.67 -23.42 0.12
N GLY A 111 -15.92 -23.81 0.36
CA GLY A 111 -16.62 -23.59 1.64
C GLY A 111 -17.41 -22.28 1.74
N SER A 112 -17.29 -21.38 0.76
CA SER A 112 -18.10 -20.17 0.63
C SER A 112 -19.36 -20.39 -0.21
N GLN A 113 -20.42 -19.67 0.09
CA GLN A 113 -21.66 -19.64 -0.71
C GLN A 113 -21.58 -18.69 -1.92
N GLY A 114 -20.45 -18.00 -2.10
CA GLY A 114 -20.32 -16.94 -3.10
C GLY A 114 -21.21 -15.74 -2.78
N TYR A 115 -21.36 -14.85 -3.76
CA TYR A 115 -22.21 -13.65 -3.67
C TYR A 115 -23.59 -13.85 -4.32
N LYS A 116 -23.83 -14.97 -5.02
CA LYS A 116 -25.13 -15.32 -5.62
C LYS A 116 -25.64 -14.27 -6.62
N TYR A 117 -24.76 -13.84 -7.53
CA TYR A 117 -25.09 -12.94 -8.65
C TYR A 117 -24.46 -13.43 -9.95
N ASP A 118 -24.95 -12.89 -11.07
CA ASP A 118 -24.40 -13.17 -12.40
C ASP A 118 -23.10 -12.37 -12.63
N TRP A 119 -21.96 -13.05 -12.53
CA TRP A 119 -20.66 -12.44 -12.78
C TRP A 119 -20.45 -12.16 -14.27
N SER A 120 -20.17 -10.89 -14.61
CA SER A 120 -20.00 -10.41 -15.98
C SER A 120 -18.53 -10.27 -16.36
N ILE A 121 -18.11 -10.93 -17.45
CA ILE A 121 -16.76 -10.76 -17.99
C ILE A 121 -16.51 -9.34 -18.50
N LEU A 122 -17.55 -8.66 -19.01
CA LEU A 122 -17.43 -7.31 -19.55
C LEU A 122 -16.99 -6.31 -18.47
N GLU A 123 -17.44 -6.50 -17.23
CA GLU A 123 -17.00 -5.69 -16.09
C GLU A 123 -15.56 -5.96 -15.71
N ALA A 124 -15.13 -7.22 -15.72
CA ALA A 124 -13.78 -7.63 -15.40
C ALA A 124 -12.73 -7.14 -16.42
N GLN A 125 -13.13 -7.00 -17.69
CA GLN A 125 -12.26 -6.56 -18.77
C GLN A 125 -11.99 -5.04 -18.77
N LYS A 126 -12.81 -4.22 -18.10
CA LYS A 126 -12.61 -2.77 -18.07
C LYS A 126 -11.27 -2.41 -17.44
N ASN A 127 -10.45 -1.64 -18.15
CA ASN A 127 -9.21 -1.10 -17.60
C ASN A 127 -9.49 0.15 -16.76
N ILE A 128 -8.73 0.26 -15.68
CA ILE A 128 -8.81 1.36 -14.72
C ILE A 128 -7.41 1.83 -14.36
N LEU A 129 -7.29 3.02 -13.79
CA LEU A 129 -6.12 3.35 -13.00
C LEU A 129 -6.21 2.61 -11.66
N ARG A 130 -5.12 1.94 -11.28
CA ARG A 130 -5.05 1.11 -10.07
C ARG A 130 -5.46 1.90 -8.82
N THR A 131 -6.49 1.44 -8.13
CA THR A 131 -7.05 2.15 -6.96
C THR A 131 -6.35 1.83 -5.64
N HIS A 132 -5.61 0.72 -5.60
CA HIS A 132 -4.83 0.28 -4.44
C HIS A 132 -3.76 -0.75 -4.86
N THR A 133 -2.62 -0.79 -4.14
CA THR A 133 -1.52 -1.73 -4.43
C THR A 133 -1.87 -3.19 -4.15
N THR A 134 -3.02 -3.46 -3.54
CA THR A 134 -3.57 -4.81 -3.32
C THR A 134 -3.67 -5.64 -4.61
N ALA A 135 -3.87 -4.98 -5.75
CA ALA A 135 -3.89 -5.62 -7.07
C ALA A 135 -2.53 -6.23 -7.45
N VAL A 136 -1.43 -5.55 -7.09
CA VAL A 136 -0.06 -6.05 -7.28
C VAL A 136 0.15 -7.31 -6.43
N SER A 137 -0.28 -7.27 -5.17
CA SER A 137 -0.23 -8.44 -4.29
C SER A 137 -1.05 -9.62 -4.84
N ALA A 138 -2.23 -9.38 -5.44
CA ALA A 138 -3.01 -10.44 -6.08
C ALA A 138 -2.24 -11.12 -7.21
N ARG A 139 -1.60 -10.33 -8.09
CA ARG A 139 -0.74 -10.85 -9.16
C ARG A 139 0.45 -11.65 -8.61
N MET A 140 1.10 -11.15 -7.56
CA MET A 140 2.24 -11.83 -6.94
C MET A 140 1.85 -13.13 -6.24
N LEU A 141 0.72 -13.15 -5.54
CA LEU A 141 0.20 -14.36 -4.91
C LEU A 141 -0.31 -15.38 -5.93
N TYR A 142 -0.90 -14.93 -7.03
CA TYR A 142 -1.23 -15.81 -8.16
C TYR A 142 0.03 -16.47 -8.74
N LYS A 143 1.10 -15.70 -9.00
CA LYS A 143 2.39 -16.22 -9.47
C LYS A 143 3.01 -17.21 -8.48
N LEU A 144 2.96 -16.91 -7.18
CA LEU A 144 3.42 -17.82 -6.13
C LEU A 144 2.66 -19.15 -6.17
N ALA A 145 1.34 -19.10 -6.37
CA ALA A 145 0.49 -20.29 -6.46
C ALA A 145 0.73 -21.15 -7.71
N GLN A 146 1.42 -20.62 -8.74
CA GLN A 146 1.82 -21.41 -9.92
C GLN A 146 3.16 -22.16 -9.71
N GLN A 147 3.84 -21.95 -8.58
CA GLN A 147 5.07 -22.67 -8.29
C GLN A 147 4.77 -24.13 -7.96
N LYS A 148 5.68 -25.03 -8.38
CA LYS A 148 5.57 -26.47 -8.11
C LYS A 148 5.52 -26.78 -6.61
N GLU A 149 6.31 -26.04 -5.84
CA GLU A 149 6.38 -26.17 -4.39
C GLU A 149 6.12 -24.81 -3.75
N PHE A 150 5.27 -24.79 -2.71
CA PHE A 150 5.00 -23.57 -1.96
C PHE A 150 6.24 -23.17 -1.13
N THR A 151 6.69 -21.94 -1.34
CA THR A 151 7.74 -21.33 -0.52
C THR A 151 7.15 -20.16 0.28
N PRO A 152 7.37 -20.08 1.60
CA PRO A 152 6.95 -18.93 2.39
C PRO A 152 7.60 -17.64 1.90
N VAL A 153 6.84 -16.56 1.83
CA VAL A 153 7.31 -15.28 1.31
C VAL A 153 6.79 -14.10 2.12
N LYS A 154 7.59 -13.03 2.10
CA LYS A 154 7.22 -11.70 2.61
C LYS A 154 7.46 -10.70 1.50
N TYR A 155 6.43 -9.98 1.10
CA TYR A 155 6.47 -9.02 0.01
C TYR A 155 6.00 -7.64 0.46
N PHE A 156 6.58 -6.59 -0.10
CA PHE A 156 6.11 -5.23 0.12
C PHE A 156 6.11 -4.41 -1.16
N SER A 157 5.34 -3.33 -1.18
CA SER A 157 5.35 -2.35 -2.27
C SER A 157 5.07 -0.95 -1.74
N ILE A 158 5.66 0.05 -2.38
CA ILE A 158 5.35 1.46 -2.13
C ILE A 158 5.17 2.15 -3.47
N ASP A 159 3.93 2.47 -3.83
CA ASP A 159 3.67 3.03 -5.15
C ASP A 159 2.40 3.88 -5.20
N ARG A 160 2.27 4.64 -6.28
CA ARG A 160 1.13 5.52 -6.54
C ARG A 160 -0.13 4.72 -6.84
N VAL A 161 -1.26 5.25 -6.36
CA VAL A 161 -2.61 4.76 -6.61
C VAL A 161 -3.52 5.94 -6.90
N PHE A 162 -4.62 5.69 -7.59
CA PHE A 162 -5.50 6.72 -8.12
C PHE A 162 -6.93 6.48 -7.66
N ARG A 163 -7.59 7.50 -7.13
CA ARG A 163 -8.99 7.43 -6.70
C ARG A 163 -9.73 8.66 -7.17
N ASN A 164 -10.92 8.44 -7.72
CA ASN A 164 -11.75 9.53 -8.22
C ASN A 164 -12.56 10.17 -7.09
N GLU A 165 -11.93 10.41 -5.94
CA GLU A 165 -12.62 11.05 -4.82
C GLU A 165 -12.76 12.56 -5.08
N THR A 166 -13.78 13.18 -4.47
CA THR A 166 -13.97 14.64 -4.58
C THR A 166 -12.73 15.33 -4.02
N LEU A 167 -12.03 16.10 -4.86
CA LEU A 167 -10.83 16.84 -4.45
C LEU A 167 -11.16 17.77 -3.29
N ASP A 168 -10.57 17.50 -2.13
CA ASP A 168 -10.60 18.41 -0.99
C ASP A 168 -9.18 18.65 -0.45
N ALA A 169 -9.06 19.43 0.63
CA ALA A 169 -7.76 19.79 1.20
C ALA A 169 -6.93 18.58 1.70
N THR A 170 -7.54 17.40 1.82
CA THR A 170 -6.96 16.17 2.38
C THR A 170 -6.99 14.97 1.43
N HIS A 171 -7.86 14.97 0.42
CA HIS A 171 -8.05 13.89 -0.54
C HIS A 171 -7.55 14.31 -1.92
N LEU A 172 -6.36 13.82 -2.26
CA LEU A 172 -5.78 13.97 -3.59
C LEU A 172 -6.26 12.84 -4.48
N ALA A 173 -6.46 13.14 -5.78
CA ALA A 173 -6.79 12.13 -6.79
C ALA A 173 -5.73 11.02 -6.92
N GLU A 174 -4.51 11.30 -6.46
CA GLU A 174 -3.42 10.33 -6.39
C GLU A 174 -2.60 10.47 -5.11
N PHE A 175 -2.17 9.33 -4.56
CA PHE A 175 -1.30 9.27 -3.40
C PHE A 175 -0.47 7.99 -3.41
N HIS A 176 0.52 7.89 -2.53
CA HIS A 176 1.35 6.70 -2.42
C HIS A 176 0.77 5.76 -1.37
N GLN A 177 0.50 4.52 -1.76
CA GLN A 177 0.10 3.45 -0.87
C GLN A 177 1.30 2.56 -0.55
N ILE A 178 1.43 2.22 0.73
CA ILE A 178 2.41 1.27 1.24
C ILE A 178 1.67 -0.01 1.60
N GLU A 179 2.17 -1.15 1.14
CA GLU A 179 1.55 -2.44 1.44
C GLU A 179 2.61 -3.50 1.76
N GLY A 180 2.33 -4.34 2.75
CA GLY A 180 3.09 -5.54 3.08
C GLY A 180 2.17 -6.76 3.10
N VAL A 181 2.63 -7.87 2.54
CA VAL A 181 1.92 -9.16 2.52
C VAL A 181 2.87 -10.28 2.89
N MET A 182 2.39 -11.21 3.71
CA MET A 182 3.13 -12.44 4.04
C MET A 182 2.26 -13.63 3.70
N ALA A 183 2.87 -14.65 3.11
CA ALA A 183 2.22 -15.92 2.82
C ALA A 183 3.07 -17.04 3.43
N ASP A 184 2.49 -17.76 4.38
CA ASP A 184 3.09 -18.92 5.04
C ASP A 184 1.97 -19.83 5.58
N ARG A 185 2.31 -21.07 5.95
CA ARG A 185 1.38 -22.04 6.51
C ARG A 185 1.16 -21.75 8.00
N GLY A 186 -0.10 -21.77 8.44
CA GLY A 186 -0.43 -21.59 9.86
C GLY A 186 -0.27 -20.16 10.38
N LEU A 187 -0.30 -19.15 9.51
CA LEU A 187 -0.37 -17.75 9.95
C LEU A 187 -1.65 -17.51 10.75
N THR A 188 -1.54 -16.69 11.80
CA THR A 188 -2.63 -16.36 12.71
C THR A 188 -2.74 -14.85 12.85
N LEU A 189 -3.84 -14.38 13.41
CA LEU A 189 -3.99 -12.96 13.75
C LEU A 189 -2.89 -12.45 14.68
N GLY A 190 -2.39 -13.29 15.58
CA GLY A 190 -1.28 -12.96 16.46
C GLY A 190 0.02 -12.68 15.70
N HIS A 191 0.31 -13.44 14.63
CA HIS A 191 1.45 -13.18 13.75
C HIS A 191 1.33 -11.82 13.05
N LEU A 192 0.13 -11.49 12.57
CA LEU A 192 -0.14 -10.18 11.95
C LEU A 192 0.11 -9.03 12.94
N MET A 193 -0.45 -9.13 14.14
CA MET A 193 -0.25 -8.14 15.20
C MET A 193 1.23 -8.01 15.60
N GLY A 194 1.97 -9.11 15.64
CA GLY A 194 3.40 -9.12 15.94
C GLY A 194 4.23 -8.37 14.90
N VAL A 195 3.98 -8.64 13.62
CA VAL A 195 4.67 -7.94 12.52
C VAL A 195 4.33 -6.46 12.48
N LEU A 196 3.07 -6.09 12.72
CA LEU A 196 2.69 -4.67 12.81
C LEU A 196 3.38 -3.97 13.99
N LYS A 197 3.45 -4.62 15.15
CA LYS A 197 4.19 -4.06 16.30
C LYS A 197 5.65 -3.80 15.97
N GLU A 198 6.32 -4.76 15.34
CA GLU A 198 7.73 -4.61 14.95
C GLU A 198 7.92 -3.49 13.92
N PHE A 199 7.06 -3.44 12.90
CA PHE A 199 7.10 -2.41 11.87
C PHE A 199 6.95 -0.99 12.45
N PHE A 200 5.93 -0.78 13.28
CA PHE A 200 5.69 0.51 13.93
C PHE A 200 6.74 0.83 15.00
N HIS A 201 7.30 -0.16 15.68
CA HIS A 201 8.42 0.05 16.61
C HIS A 201 9.63 0.65 15.90
N LYS A 202 9.98 0.16 14.70
CA LYS A 202 11.03 0.73 13.85
C LYS A 202 10.74 2.16 13.37
N LEU A 203 9.47 2.57 13.34
CA LEU A 203 9.04 3.95 13.09
C LEU A 203 9.02 4.82 14.35
N GLY A 204 9.39 4.28 15.52
CA GLY A 204 9.34 4.98 16.81
C GLY A 204 7.94 5.01 17.44
N ILE A 205 6.99 4.20 16.96
CA ILE A 205 5.62 4.14 17.43
C ILE A 205 5.42 2.89 18.30
N THR A 206 5.21 3.08 19.60
CA THR A 206 5.12 1.97 20.58
C THR A 206 3.72 1.74 21.15
N LYS A 207 2.87 2.77 21.19
CA LYS A 207 1.55 2.73 21.83
C LYS A 207 0.45 2.32 20.84
N LEU A 208 0.47 1.06 20.39
CA LEU A 208 -0.50 0.54 19.42
C LEU A 208 -1.75 -0.06 20.06
N ARG A 209 -2.90 0.11 19.41
CA ARG A 209 -4.14 -0.64 19.66
C ARG A 209 -4.72 -1.17 18.35
N PHE A 210 -5.40 -2.31 18.43
CA PHE A 210 -6.03 -2.97 17.30
C PHE A 210 -7.54 -2.98 17.50
N LYS A 211 -8.28 -2.64 16.45
CA LYS A 211 -9.75 -2.64 16.46
C LYS A 211 -10.25 -3.50 15.30
N PRO A 212 -11.23 -4.40 15.50
CA PRO A 212 -11.86 -5.10 14.39
C PRO A 212 -12.42 -4.13 13.35
N ALA A 213 -12.24 -4.48 12.07
CA ALA A 213 -12.73 -3.72 10.93
C ALA A 213 -13.31 -4.68 9.88
N TYR A 214 -13.82 -4.15 8.77
CA TYR A 214 -14.32 -4.94 7.66
C TYR A 214 -13.59 -4.55 6.37
N ASN A 215 -12.97 -5.51 5.70
CA ASN A 215 -12.55 -5.38 4.31
C ASN A 215 -13.08 -6.59 3.53
N PRO A 216 -13.59 -6.42 2.30
CA PRO A 216 -14.18 -7.52 1.51
C PRO A 216 -13.24 -8.70 1.24
N TYR A 217 -11.92 -8.47 1.30
CA TYR A 217 -10.88 -9.40 0.84
C TYR A 217 -9.97 -9.90 1.97
N THR A 218 -10.34 -9.69 3.24
CA THR A 218 -9.56 -10.18 4.39
C THR A 218 -10.43 -10.75 5.50
N GLU A 219 -9.97 -11.85 6.09
CA GLU A 219 -10.63 -12.50 7.22
C GLU A 219 -9.56 -13.09 8.16
N PRO A 220 -9.51 -12.67 9.45
CA PRO A 220 -10.13 -11.47 10.04
C PRO A 220 -9.47 -10.15 9.58
N SER A 221 -10.14 -9.03 9.88
CA SER A 221 -9.72 -7.67 9.49
C SER A 221 -9.59 -6.75 10.70
N MET A 222 -8.58 -5.86 10.71
CA MET A 222 -8.38 -4.89 11.79
C MET A 222 -7.81 -3.55 11.32
N GLU A 223 -8.09 -2.51 12.09
CA GLU A 223 -7.43 -1.22 12.02
C GLU A 223 -6.41 -1.08 13.15
N VAL A 224 -5.28 -0.44 12.85
CA VAL A 224 -4.23 -0.13 13.83
C VAL A 224 -4.31 1.35 14.22
N PHE A 225 -4.32 1.62 15.51
CA PHE A 225 -4.32 2.96 16.07
C PHE A 225 -3.09 3.18 16.93
N SER A 226 -2.59 4.42 16.94
CA SER A 226 -1.50 4.83 17.82
C SER A 226 -1.92 6.02 18.69
N TYR A 227 -1.38 6.07 19.91
CA TYR A 227 -1.49 7.24 20.77
C TYR A 227 -0.41 8.28 20.43
N HIS A 228 -0.83 9.50 20.10
CA HIS A 228 0.06 10.63 19.83
C HIS A 228 0.01 11.65 20.97
N GLU A 229 1.17 12.03 21.53
CA GLU A 229 1.25 12.91 22.70
C GLU A 229 1.01 14.41 22.37
N GLY A 230 1.16 14.81 21.09
CA GLY A 230 0.91 16.18 20.62
C GLY A 230 -0.44 16.32 19.92
N GLY A 231 -1.53 16.51 20.67
CA GLY A 231 -2.82 16.84 20.07
C GLY A 231 -2.87 18.30 19.60
N CYS A 232 -2.86 18.55 18.29
CA CYS A 232 -3.27 19.83 17.73
C CYS A 232 -4.34 19.60 16.65
N SER A 233 -5.54 19.27 17.12
CA SER A 233 -6.86 19.57 16.54
C SER A 233 -7.93 18.99 17.48
N ALA A 234 -8.52 19.87 18.30
CA ALA A 234 -9.76 19.72 19.09
C ALA A 234 -10.01 18.52 20.04
N TYR A 235 -9.12 17.53 20.18
CA TYR A 235 -9.33 16.44 21.14
C TYR A 235 -8.02 16.09 21.89
N ARG A 236 -7.93 16.48 23.16
CA ARG A 236 -6.88 15.99 24.07
C ARG A 236 -7.18 14.53 24.41
N GLY A 237 -6.26 13.62 24.08
CA GLY A 237 -6.31 12.22 24.52
C GLY A 237 -6.98 11.23 23.57
N THR A 238 -7.00 11.49 22.26
CA THR A 238 -7.58 10.58 21.27
C THR A 238 -6.53 9.73 20.56
N PHE A 239 -6.87 8.47 20.30
CA PHE A 239 -6.20 7.69 19.26
C PHE A 239 -6.43 8.42 17.94
N ASN A 240 -5.35 8.88 17.31
CA ASN A 240 -5.47 9.49 15.99
C ASN A 240 -5.66 8.36 14.97
N PRO A 241 -6.74 8.33 14.18
CA PRO A 241 -6.89 7.37 13.09
C PRO A 241 -5.84 7.69 12.02
N SER A 242 -4.64 7.14 12.15
CA SER A 242 -3.90 6.79 10.95
C SER A 242 -4.50 5.47 10.49
N THR A 243 -5.46 5.51 9.55
CA THR A 243 -6.18 4.33 9.09
C THR A 243 -5.24 3.43 8.29
N TYR A 244 -4.42 2.65 8.98
CA TYR A 244 -3.70 1.54 8.38
C TYR A 244 -4.69 0.39 8.33
N GLN A 245 -5.30 0.19 7.16
CA GLN A 245 -6.13 -0.98 6.90
C GLN A 245 -5.22 -2.19 6.80
N VAL A 246 -5.37 -3.14 7.73
CA VAL A 246 -4.56 -4.35 7.74
C VAL A 246 -5.45 -5.56 7.94
N GLY A 247 -5.37 -6.52 7.03
CA GLY A 247 -6.05 -7.80 7.20
C GLY A 247 -5.17 -8.95 6.75
N SER A 248 -5.42 -10.14 7.32
CA SER A 248 -4.88 -11.37 6.76
C SER A 248 -5.57 -11.61 5.42
N LYS A 249 -4.78 -11.55 4.34
CA LYS A 249 -5.25 -11.96 3.03
C LYS A 249 -5.38 -13.47 3.01
N THR A 250 -6.59 -13.94 3.29
CA THR A 250 -7.00 -15.26 2.83
C THR A 250 -7.36 -15.09 1.35
N LEU A 251 -6.35 -14.96 0.48
CA LEU A 251 -6.60 -15.36 -0.91
C LEU A 251 -7.08 -16.80 -0.81
N PHE A 252 -8.14 -17.15 -1.54
CA PHE A 252 -8.66 -18.52 -1.64
C PHE A 252 -7.59 -19.44 -2.24
N ALA A 253 -6.57 -19.73 -1.45
CA ALA A 253 -5.52 -20.71 -1.63
C ALA A 253 -5.78 -21.85 -0.63
N HIS A 254 -7.06 -22.17 -0.41
CA HIS A 254 -7.40 -23.44 0.20
C HIS A 254 -7.28 -24.52 -0.88
N LYS A 255 -6.19 -25.28 -0.77
CA LYS A 255 -5.70 -26.40 -1.59
C LYS A 255 -4.75 -26.05 -2.73
N ALA A 256 -3.51 -25.76 -2.36
CA ALA A 256 -2.33 -26.20 -3.11
C ALA A 256 -1.92 -27.65 -2.75
N ASP A 257 -2.71 -28.35 -1.94
CA ASP A 257 -2.55 -29.77 -1.61
C ASP A 257 -3.78 -30.57 -2.12
N THR A 258 -3.83 -30.77 -3.43
CA THR A 258 -4.35 -31.95 -4.15
C THR A 258 -3.85 -31.91 -5.58
#